data_AF-A0A2M8CHU8-F1
#
_entry.id   AF-A0A2M8CHU8-F1
#
_cell.length_a   1.000
_cell.length_b   1.000
_cell.length_c   1.000
_cell.angle_alpha   90.00
_cell.angle_beta   90.00
_cell.angle_gamma   90.00
#
_symmetry.space_group_name_H-M   'P 1'
#
loop_
_entity.id
_entity.type
_entity.pdbx_description
1 polymer ?
#
loop_
_entity_poly.entity_id
_entity_poly.type
_entity_poly.pdbx_seq_one_letter_code
_entity_poly.pdbx_strand_id
1 'polypeptide(L)'
;MEMTGNLKTGNISSEAMSFGLNGNYLLSNPYPSSVFWNDLYSNNSAIVNDKVYIYDATFSGGNYRAYNQGSGGTDDFTGYIQVGQGFFVEATSASPFTFDNGDRHHSTAPFFKSGTFTNRLDVRVTGNDSRDGLLVHFYEGALSGYGSNEDVEKKMSYSSTATQFWTALENNQKMSINALPVALLGEGMQSVPLSFICSATAEYTMSFFDIESFDIGTEIWLEDKLTGGDWVSLNTQPLYTFTGSPDDAADR
;
A
#
# COMPACT_ATOMS: atom_id res chain seq x y z
N MET A 1 14.37 14.31 -22.29
CA MET A 1 15.45 13.79 -21.42
C MET A 1 16.23 12.81 -22.27
N GLU A 2 17.51 13.10 -22.54
CA GLU A 2 18.39 12.20 -23.30
C GLU A 2 19.25 11.47 -22.28
N MET A 3 19.02 10.16 -22.11
CA MET A 3 19.87 9.32 -21.26
C MET A 3 20.94 8.67 -22.14
N THR A 4 22.20 9.00 -21.89
CA THR A 4 23.35 8.38 -22.56
C THR A 4 24.07 7.44 -21.58
N GLY A 5 24.51 6.28 -22.06
CA GLY A 5 25.17 5.27 -21.24
C GLY A 5 25.08 3.87 -21.84
N ASN A 6 25.89 2.95 -21.34
CA ASN A 6 25.79 1.55 -21.72
C ASN A 6 24.59 0.91 -21.02
N LEU A 7 23.75 0.21 -21.79
CA LEU A 7 22.69 -0.61 -21.22
C LEU A 7 23.30 -1.64 -20.28
N LYS A 8 22.81 -1.67 -19.04
CA LYS A 8 23.20 -2.69 -18.09
C LYS A 8 22.46 -3.98 -18.45
N THR A 9 23.20 -4.94 -18.98
CA THR A 9 22.73 -6.28 -19.31
C THR A 9 23.53 -7.27 -18.48
N GLY A 10 22.88 -7.99 -17.56
CA GLY A 10 23.58 -8.84 -16.56
C GLY A 10 23.02 -8.66 -15.16
N ASN A 11 23.45 -9.51 -14.23
CA ASN A 11 23.08 -9.37 -12.83
C ASN A 11 23.81 -8.16 -12.22
N ILE A 12 23.13 -7.43 -11.35
CA ILE A 12 23.61 -6.20 -10.73
C ILE A 12 23.33 -6.29 -9.24
N SER A 13 24.23 -5.74 -8.42
CA SER A 13 24.00 -5.62 -6.98
C SER A 13 24.17 -4.18 -6.55
N SER A 14 23.39 -3.74 -5.57
CA SER A 14 23.62 -2.47 -4.88
C SER A 14 24.90 -2.55 -4.04
N GLU A 15 25.32 -1.41 -3.49
CA GLU A 15 26.20 -1.45 -2.31
C GLU A 15 25.48 -2.15 -1.15
N ALA A 16 26.23 -2.65 -0.17
CA ALA A 16 25.65 -3.24 1.02
C ALA A 16 24.72 -2.23 1.71
N MET A 17 23.48 -2.65 1.99
CA MET A 17 22.56 -1.87 2.80
C MET A 17 23.05 -1.85 4.25
N SER A 18 22.57 -0.91 5.06
CA SER A 18 22.74 -0.92 6.53
C SER A 18 21.41 -1.24 7.22
N PHE A 19 21.42 -1.90 8.36
CA PHE A 19 20.20 -2.21 9.11
C PHE A 19 20.18 -1.41 10.43
N GLY A 20 19.02 -0.88 10.81
CA GLY A 20 18.85 0.02 11.95
C GLY A 20 17.43 0.62 11.99
N LEU A 21 17.14 1.46 12.99
CA LEU A 21 15.78 1.86 13.44
C LEU A 21 14.80 2.44 12.40
N ASN A 22 15.19 2.62 11.14
CA ASN A 22 14.27 3.03 10.07
C ASN A 22 14.47 2.32 8.72
N GLY A 23 15.38 1.35 8.60
CA GLY A 23 15.53 0.33 7.52
C GLY A 23 15.38 0.70 6.03
N ASN A 24 15.07 1.94 5.66
CA ASN A 24 14.49 2.29 4.37
C ASN A 24 15.58 2.68 3.35
N TYR A 25 15.74 1.87 2.31
CA TYR A 25 16.72 2.08 1.23
C TYR A 25 16.04 2.51 -0.05
N LEU A 26 16.47 3.64 -0.61
CA LEU A 26 16.10 4.03 -1.95
C LEU A 26 16.98 3.28 -2.97
N LEU A 27 16.34 2.45 -3.78
CA LEU A 27 16.92 1.77 -4.92
C LEU A 27 16.26 2.31 -6.20
N SER A 28 16.81 1.98 -7.36
CA SER A 28 16.23 2.29 -8.66
C SER A 28 16.34 1.07 -9.54
N ASN A 29 15.33 0.82 -10.37
CA ASN A 29 15.38 -0.25 -11.36
C ASN A 29 16.51 0.03 -12.38
N PRO A 30 17.58 -0.78 -12.39
CA PRO A 30 18.74 -0.55 -13.25
C PRO A 30 18.55 -1.08 -14.68
N TYR A 31 17.48 -1.84 -14.93
CA TYR A 31 17.26 -2.50 -16.21
C TYR A 31 16.48 -1.62 -17.19
N PRO A 32 16.74 -1.74 -18.50
CA PRO A 32 15.95 -1.12 -19.56
C PRO A 32 14.62 -1.87 -19.80
N SER A 33 14.03 -2.43 -18.74
CA SER A 33 12.76 -3.14 -18.72
C SER A 33 12.12 -3.00 -17.34
N SER A 34 10.79 -3.10 -17.25
CA SER A 34 10.12 -3.20 -15.95
C SER A 34 10.64 -4.41 -15.17
N VAL A 35 10.57 -4.34 -13.85
CA VAL A 35 10.80 -5.48 -12.94
C VAL A 35 9.58 -5.67 -12.06
N PHE A 36 9.35 -6.87 -11.57
CA PHE A 36 8.20 -7.18 -10.71
C PHE A 36 8.67 -7.44 -9.28
N TRP A 37 7.99 -6.84 -8.31
CA TRP A 37 8.39 -6.93 -6.90
C TRP A 37 8.46 -8.37 -6.40
N ASN A 38 7.51 -9.24 -6.75
CA ASN A 38 7.52 -10.62 -6.24
C ASN A 38 8.82 -11.38 -6.61
N ASP A 39 9.33 -11.17 -7.82
CA ASP A 39 10.56 -11.83 -8.28
C ASP A 39 11.80 -11.23 -7.62
N LEU A 40 11.84 -9.89 -7.53
CA LEU A 40 12.88 -9.20 -6.78
C LEU A 40 12.92 -9.63 -5.31
N TYR A 41 11.77 -9.68 -4.65
CA TYR A 41 11.64 -10.11 -3.26
C TYR A 41 12.04 -11.57 -3.10
N SER A 42 11.63 -12.46 -4.01
CA SER A 42 12.05 -13.87 -3.97
C SER A 42 13.58 -14.01 -3.91
N ASN A 43 14.31 -13.19 -4.68
CA ASN A 43 15.77 -13.20 -4.69
C ASN A 43 16.40 -12.54 -3.44
N ASN A 44 15.66 -11.67 -2.75
CA ASN A 44 16.17 -10.82 -1.66
C ASN A 44 15.48 -11.05 -0.31
N SER A 45 14.63 -12.08 -0.18
CA SER A 45 13.78 -12.31 0.99
C SER A 45 14.54 -12.55 2.30
N ALA A 46 15.80 -12.95 2.22
CA ALA A 46 16.68 -13.09 3.39
C ALA A 46 17.22 -11.74 3.92
N ILE A 47 17.05 -10.65 3.17
CA ILE A 47 17.74 -9.37 3.43
C ILE A 47 16.83 -8.14 3.41
N VAL A 48 15.58 -8.28 2.95
CA VAL A 48 14.54 -7.26 3.04
C VAL A 48 13.22 -7.87 3.50
N ASN A 49 12.33 -7.04 4.07
CA ASN A 49 10.95 -7.44 4.28
C ASN A 49 10.16 -7.41 2.96
N ASP A 50 9.06 -8.17 2.87
CA ASP A 50 8.12 -8.13 1.75
C ASP A 50 7.31 -6.83 1.76
N LYS A 51 7.97 -5.71 1.47
CA LYS A 51 7.31 -4.42 1.27
C LYS A 51 8.12 -3.52 0.37
N VAL A 52 7.43 -2.91 -0.59
CA VAL A 52 8.01 -1.91 -1.47
C VAL A 52 7.14 -0.67 -1.52
N TYR A 53 7.79 0.49 -1.56
CA TYR A 53 7.13 1.78 -1.70
C TYR A 53 7.61 2.51 -2.94
N ILE A 54 6.68 3.12 -3.67
CA ILE A 54 7.00 4.09 -4.72
C ILE A 54 6.42 5.43 -4.32
N TYR A 55 7.25 6.48 -4.37
CA TYR A 55 6.75 7.85 -4.27
C TYR A 55 6.31 8.32 -5.65
N ASP A 56 5.03 8.66 -5.78
CA ASP A 56 4.46 9.21 -7.01
C ASP A 56 4.16 10.69 -6.79
N ALA A 57 5.02 11.57 -7.32
CA ALA A 57 4.83 13.02 -7.24
C ALA A 57 3.64 13.52 -8.09
N THR A 58 3.22 12.75 -9.09
CA THR A 58 2.08 13.09 -9.95
C THR A 58 0.74 12.65 -9.37
N PHE A 59 0.78 11.90 -8.27
CA PHE A 59 -0.35 11.48 -7.46
C PHE A 59 -0.89 12.64 -6.62
N SER A 60 -1.52 13.63 -7.28
CA SER A 60 -2.45 14.56 -6.63
C SER A 60 -1.90 15.15 -5.32
N GLY A 61 -0.77 15.89 -5.42
CA GLY A 61 -0.06 16.43 -4.25
C GLY A 61 1.12 15.59 -3.77
N GLY A 62 1.30 14.37 -4.28
CA GLY A 62 2.44 13.50 -4.02
C GLY A 62 2.21 12.59 -2.83
N ASN A 63 2.25 11.28 -3.04
CA ASN A 63 2.07 10.30 -1.96
C ASN A 63 2.83 8.99 -2.24
N TYR A 64 2.93 8.14 -1.22
CA TYR A 64 3.48 6.81 -1.35
C TYR A 64 2.40 5.81 -1.73
N ARG A 65 2.74 4.92 -2.67
CA ARG A 65 2.00 3.69 -2.92
C ARG A 65 2.80 2.52 -2.39
N ALA A 66 2.14 1.59 -1.74
CA ALA A 66 2.73 0.44 -1.07
C ALA A 66 2.32 -0.86 -1.77
N TYR A 67 3.16 -1.89 -1.71
CA TYR A 67 2.85 -3.23 -2.20
C TYR A 67 3.58 -4.30 -1.38
N ASN A 68 2.92 -5.44 -1.15
CA ASN A 68 3.54 -6.70 -0.75
C ASN A 68 2.96 -7.88 -1.57
N GLN A 69 3.65 -9.02 -1.62
CA GLN A 69 3.18 -10.20 -2.35
C GLN A 69 1.87 -10.73 -1.76
N GLY A 70 1.72 -10.68 -0.43
CA GLY A 70 0.58 -11.25 0.29
C GLY A 70 -0.76 -10.56 0.01
N SER A 71 -0.76 -9.23 -0.15
CA SER A 71 -2.00 -8.44 -0.27
C SER A 71 -2.11 -7.66 -1.57
N GLY A 72 -1.04 -7.57 -2.36
CA GLY A 72 -0.96 -6.73 -3.55
C GLY A 72 -0.63 -5.28 -3.20
N GLY A 73 -1.01 -4.34 -4.06
CA GLY A 73 -0.68 -2.92 -3.88
C GLY A 73 -1.86 -2.02 -3.55
N THR A 74 -1.57 -0.95 -2.81
CA THR A 74 -2.50 0.14 -2.54
C THR A 74 -2.80 0.91 -3.83
N ASP A 75 -4.02 1.44 -3.91
CA ASP A 75 -4.51 2.15 -5.10
C ASP A 75 -4.38 1.30 -6.37
N ASP A 76 -3.80 1.88 -7.41
CA ASP A 76 -3.49 1.23 -8.67
C ASP A 76 -2.08 0.64 -8.70
N PHE A 77 -1.30 0.62 -7.61
CA PHE A 77 0.05 0.05 -7.67
C PHE A 77 0.01 -1.49 -7.79
N THR A 78 0.77 -2.01 -8.76
CA THR A 78 0.72 -3.41 -9.17
C THR A 78 1.96 -4.19 -8.82
N GLY A 79 2.91 -3.58 -8.11
CA GLY A 79 4.22 -4.19 -7.82
C GLY A 79 5.19 -4.16 -9.00
N TYR A 80 4.77 -3.72 -10.19
CA TYR A 80 5.70 -3.47 -11.30
C TYR A 80 6.44 -2.14 -11.11
N ILE A 81 7.77 -2.21 -11.13
CA ILE A 81 8.66 -1.05 -11.00
C ILE A 81 9.22 -0.75 -12.40
N GLN A 82 8.89 0.44 -12.91
CA GLN A 82 9.22 0.86 -14.28
C GLN A 82 10.70 1.17 -14.47
N VAL A 83 11.13 1.32 -15.73
CA VAL A 83 12.53 1.63 -16.08
C VAL A 83 12.99 2.91 -15.39
N GLY A 84 14.08 2.83 -14.62
CA GLY A 84 14.64 3.96 -13.87
C GLY A 84 13.80 4.43 -12.68
N GLN A 85 12.64 3.82 -12.43
CA GLN A 85 11.77 4.19 -11.30
C GLN A 85 12.49 3.91 -9.98
N GLY A 86 12.50 4.90 -9.10
CA GLY A 86 12.97 4.77 -7.73
C GLY A 86 11.92 4.06 -6.86
N PHE A 87 12.38 3.20 -5.97
CA PHE A 87 11.55 2.48 -5.00
C PHE A 87 12.28 2.32 -3.67
N PHE A 88 11.52 2.25 -2.58
CA PHE A 88 12.07 2.02 -1.25
C PHE A 88 11.78 0.61 -0.77
N VAL A 89 12.78 -0.01 -0.14
CA VAL A 89 12.69 -1.30 0.54
C VAL A 89 13.10 -1.16 2.00
N GLU A 90 12.66 -2.09 2.85
CA GLU A 90 13.09 -2.17 4.24
C GLU A 90 14.13 -3.29 4.42
N ALA A 91 15.38 -2.94 4.71
CA ALA A 91 16.47 -3.90 4.89
C ALA A 91 16.43 -4.54 6.29
N THR A 92 16.59 -5.86 6.32
CA THR A 92 16.69 -6.68 7.53
C THR A 92 18.12 -7.14 7.82
N SER A 93 19.04 -6.94 6.87
CA SER A 93 20.47 -7.28 7.03
C SER A 93 21.39 -6.30 6.32
N ALA A 94 22.67 -6.30 6.68
CA ALA A 94 23.71 -5.51 6.01
C ALA A 94 24.24 -6.20 4.75
N SER A 95 23.37 -6.45 3.77
CA SER A 95 23.71 -7.18 2.53
C SER A 95 23.36 -6.36 1.28
N PRO A 96 24.06 -6.57 0.15
CA PRO A 96 23.66 -6.01 -1.14
C PRO A 96 22.30 -6.52 -1.62
N PHE A 97 21.48 -5.63 -2.17
CA PHE A 97 20.27 -5.99 -2.91
C PHE A 97 20.64 -6.44 -4.32
N THR A 98 20.16 -7.59 -4.77
CA THR A 98 20.49 -8.17 -6.07
C THR A 98 19.34 -7.99 -7.07
N PHE A 99 19.74 -7.70 -8.31
CA PHE A 99 18.90 -7.68 -9.49
C PHE A 99 19.45 -8.74 -10.44
N ASP A 100 18.61 -9.70 -10.82
CA ASP A 100 18.98 -10.75 -11.75
C ASP A 100 18.25 -10.57 -13.07
N ASN A 101 18.82 -11.11 -14.15
CA ASN A 101 18.18 -11.04 -15.48
C ASN A 101 16.79 -11.71 -15.51
N GLY A 102 16.51 -12.64 -14.59
CA GLY A 102 15.20 -13.28 -14.45
C GLY A 102 14.10 -12.34 -13.95
N ASP A 103 14.47 -11.23 -13.29
CA ASP A 103 13.53 -10.26 -12.74
C ASP A 103 12.95 -9.31 -13.80
N ARG A 104 13.41 -9.45 -15.04
CA ARG A 104 13.07 -8.56 -16.16
C ARG A 104 11.74 -8.96 -16.76
N HIS A 105 10.78 -8.04 -16.70
CA HIS A 105 9.47 -8.21 -17.29
C HIS A 105 9.28 -7.34 -18.53
N HIS A 106 8.50 -7.86 -19.47
CA HIS A 106 7.94 -7.06 -20.55
C HIS A 106 6.54 -6.60 -20.14
N SER A 107 6.47 -5.52 -19.37
CA SER A 107 5.20 -4.86 -19.04
C SER A 107 5.18 -3.47 -19.65
N THR A 108 4.25 -3.24 -20.59
CA THR A 108 3.85 -1.90 -21.03
C THR A 108 2.64 -1.39 -20.25
N ALA A 109 2.15 -2.19 -19.30
CA ALA A 109 0.98 -1.85 -18.52
C ALA A 109 1.30 -0.64 -17.65
N PRO A 110 0.48 0.42 -17.67
CA PRO A 110 0.53 1.42 -16.62
C PRO A 110 0.32 0.71 -15.28
N PHE A 111 -0.74 -0.08 -15.16
CA PHE A 111 -1.11 -0.79 -13.94
C PHE A 111 -2.17 -1.89 -14.27
N PHE A 112 -1.79 -3.17 -14.44
CA PHE A 112 -2.74 -4.29 -14.32
C PHE A 112 -2.60 -4.94 -12.94
N LYS A 113 -3.70 -5.04 -12.18
CA LYS A 113 -3.75 -5.74 -10.88
C LYS A 113 -3.13 -7.14 -11.05
N SER A 114 -1.98 -7.38 -10.42
CA SER A 114 -1.40 -8.73 -10.34
C SER A 114 -1.94 -9.41 -9.09
N GLY A 115 -2.69 -10.50 -9.29
CA GLY A 115 -3.22 -11.33 -8.21
C GLY A 115 -4.74 -11.22 -8.05
N THR A 116 -5.37 -12.36 -7.77
CA THR A 116 -6.74 -12.44 -7.26
C THR A 116 -6.62 -12.76 -5.78
N PHE A 117 -7.14 -11.87 -4.94
CA PHE A 117 -7.12 -12.01 -3.49
C PHE A 117 -8.54 -12.23 -3.00
N THR A 118 -8.70 -13.04 -1.96
CA THR A 118 -9.98 -13.29 -1.27
C THR A 118 -10.01 -12.49 0.03
N ASN A 119 -11.19 -12.06 0.47
CA ASN A 119 -11.39 -11.29 1.69
C ASN A 119 -10.49 -10.04 1.79
N ARG A 120 -10.34 -9.34 0.67
CA ARG A 120 -9.54 -8.13 0.53
C ARG A 120 -10.46 -6.93 0.32
N LEU A 121 -10.22 -5.86 1.06
CA LEU A 121 -10.88 -4.57 0.89
C LEU A 121 -9.84 -3.53 0.47
N ASP A 122 -9.99 -2.97 -0.72
CA ASP A 122 -9.18 -1.85 -1.23
C ASP A 122 -9.97 -0.55 -1.04
N VAL A 123 -9.46 0.35 -0.22
CA VAL A 123 -10.13 1.60 0.15
C VAL A 123 -9.32 2.77 -0.36
N ARG A 124 -9.95 3.62 -1.16
CA ARG A 124 -9.31 4.78 -1.77
C ARG A 124 -10.08 6.02 -1.40
N VAL A 125 -9.36 7.09 -1.05
CA VAL A 125 -9.96 8.39 -0.81
C VAL A 125 -9.48 9.39 -1.86
N THR A 126 -10.40 10.16 -2.41
CA THR A 126 -10.11 11.23 -3.37
C THR A 126 -10.87 12.50 -2.99
N GLY A 127 -10.23 13.66 -3.14
CA GLY A 127 -10.87 14.97 -2.95
C GLY A 127 -9.83 16.08 -2.89
N ASN A 128 -10.23 17.31 -3.21
CA ASN A 128 -9.34 18.50 -3.20
C ASN A 128 -8.02 18.28 -3.97
N ASP A 129 -8.09 17.77 -5.21
CA ASP A 129 -6.93 17.44 -6.05
C ASP A 129 -5.89 16.55 -5.36
N SER A 130 -6.35 15.72 -4.42
CA SER A 130 -5.56 14.83 -3.59
C SER A 130 -6.15 13.43 -3.54
N ARG A 131 -5.30 12.41 -3.39
CA ARG A 131 -5.72 11.03 -3.15
C ARG A 131 -4.73 10.25 -2.28
N ASP A 132 -5.24 9.19 -1.66
CA ASP A 132 -4.48 8.18 -0.91
C ASP A 132 -5.32 6.89 -0.85
N GLY A 133 -4.68 5.77 -0.52
CA GLY A 133 -5.31 4.47 -0.50
C GLY A 133 -4.64 3.50 0.47
N LEU A 134 -5.43 2.54 0.94
CA LEU A 134 -4.99 1.48 1.83
C LEU A 134 -5.65 0.15 1.47
N LEU A 135 -5.08 -0.94 1.98
CA LEU A 135 -5.64 -2.28 1.90
C LEU A 135 -5.88 -2.85 3.30
N VAL A 136 -7.02 -3.52 3.45
CA VAL A 136 -7.27 -4.46 4.55
C VAL A 136 -7.43 -5.84 3.94
N HIS A 137 -6.68 -6.83 4.42
CA HIS A 137 -6.69 -8.17 3.82
C HIS A 137 -6.77 -9.25 4.90
N PHE A 138 -7.82 -10.06 4.85
CA PHE A 138 -8.04 -11.17 5.76
C PHE A 138 -7.59 -12.49 5.12
N TYR A 139 -6.57 -13.14 5.67
CA TYR A 139 -6.11 -14.42 5.12
C TYR A 139 -5.62 -15.39 6.19
N GLU A 140 -5.48 -16.65 5.79
CA GLU A 140 -5.06 -17.73 6.68
C GLU A 140 -3.58 -17.57 7.07
N GLY A 141 -3.30 -17.62 8.37
CA GLY A 141 -1.94 -17.47 8.89
C GLY A 141 -1.47 -16.04 9.10
N ALA A 142 -2.29 -15.02 8.80
CA ALA A 142 -1.99 -13.64 9.18
C ALA A 142 -1.92 -13.49 10.71
N LEU A 143 -1.04 -12.60 11.19
CA LEU A 143 -0.88 -12.32 12.62
C LEU A 143 -1.97 -11.38 13.15
N SER A 144 -2.38 -11.55 14.42
CA SER A 144 -3.30 -10.61 15.09
C SER A 144 -2.68 -9.25 15.44
N GLY A 145 -1.39 -9.07 15.16
CA GLY A 145 -0.65 -7.82 15.34
C GLY A 145 0.40 -7.70 14.25
N TYR A 146 1.29 -6.71 14.35
CA TYR A 146 2.21 -6.38 13.26
C TYR A 146 3.06 -7.57 12.78
N GLY A 147 2.91 -7.94 11.51
CA GLY A 147 3.74 -8.89 10.78
C GLY A 147 4.62 -8.18 9.76
N SER A 148 5.94 -8.31 9.88
CA SER A 148 6.88 -7.50 9.06
C SER A 148 6.80 -7.76 7.56
N ASN A 149 6.30 -8.93 7.13
CA ASN A 149 6.08 -9.28 5.71
C ASN A 149 4.60 -9.25 5.30
N GLU A 150 3.71 -8.97 6.25
CA GLU A 150 2.26 -9.07 6.10
C GLU A 150 1.65 -7.66 6.04
N ASP A 151 2.13 -6.80 6.93
CA ASP A 151 1.76 -5.41 7.05
C ASP A 151 2.76 -4.48 6.37
N VAL A 152 2.24 -3.38 5.85
CA VAL A 152 3.05 -2.31 5.27
C VAL A 152 2.73 -1.00 5.96
N GLU A 153 3.69 -0.49 6.73
CA GLU A 153 3.54 0.76 7.47
C GLU A 153 3.27 1.95 6.53
N LYS A 154 2.42 2.88 6.97
CA LYS A 154 2.13 4.09 6.21
C LYS A 154 3.36 5.00 6.20
N LYS A 155 3.94 5.17 5.02
CA LYS A 155 4.85 6.30 4.78
C LYS A 155 4.04 7.57 4.59
N MET A 156 4.18 8.49 5.53
CA MET A 156 3.59 9.82 5.42
C MET A 156 4.24 10.55 4.25
N SER A 157 3.40 11.13 3.37
CA SER A 157 3.91 12.01 2.31
C SER A 157 4.73 13.18 2.88
N TYR A 158 5.74 13.60 2.14
CA TYR A 158 6.50 14.83 2.39
C TYR A 158 5.75 16.10 1.94
N SER A 159 4.66 15.94 1.18
CA SER A 159 3.82 17.06 0.78
C SER A 159 2.84 17.42 1.88
N SER A 160 2.84 18.69 2.29
CA SER A 160 1.92 19.21 3.31
C SER A 160 0.47 19.32 2.82
N THR A 161 0.24 19.19 1.51
CA THR A 161 -1.10 19.26 0.91
C THR A 161 -1.67 17.88 0.58
N ALA A 162 -0.90 16.81 0.80
CA ALA A 162 -1.37 15.46 0.53
C ALA A 162 -2.36 15.01 1.59
N THR A 163 -3.48 14.46 1.13
CA THR A 163 -4.37 13.63 1.94
C THR A 163 -3.58 12.43 2.43
N GLN A 164 -3.78 12.08 3.69
CA GLN A 164 -3.16 10.88 4.27
C GLN A 164 -4.26 9.97 4.77
N PHE A 165 -4.16 8.70 4.41
CA PHE A 165 -5.16 7.69 4.75
C PHE A 165 -4.46 6.41 5.20
N TRP A 166 -4.89 5.84 6.32
CA TRP A 166 -4.29 4.64 6.89
C TRP A 166 -5.28 3.89 7.77
N THR A 167 -4.98 2.63 8.10
CA THR A 167 -5.60 1.97 9.24
C THR A 167 -4.69 2.02 10.45
N ALA A 168 -5.24 2.05 11.66
CA ALA A 168 -4.44 2.02 12.89
C ALA A 168 -4.51 0.63 13.56
N LEU A 169 -3.34 0.07 13.89
CA LEU A 169 -3.24 -1.07 14.81
C LEU A 169 -3.45 -0.59 16.26
N GLU A 170 -3.68 -1.51 17.20
CA GLU A 170 -3.95 -1.20 18.62
C GLU A 170 -2.88 -0.31 19.29
N ASN A 171 -1.64 -0.39 18.84
CA ASN A 171 -0.51 0.40 19.34
C ASN A 171 -0.32 1.75 18.60
N ASN A 172 -1.30 2.19 17.81
CA ASN A 172 -1.27 3.37 16.94
C ASN A 172 -0.25 3.30 15.78
N GLN A 173 0.29 2.12 15.45
CA GLN A 173 1.05 1.98 14.21
C GLN A 173 0.11 2.17 13.01
N LYS A 174 0.55 3.01 12.06
CA LYS A 174 -0.23 3.40 10.88
C LYS A 174 0.09 2.47 9.74
N MET A 175 -0.93 1.92 9.07
CA MET A 175 -0.76 0.93 8.00
C MET A 175 -1.34 1.41 6.67
N SER A 176 -0.56 1.23 5.61
CA SER A 176 -1.01 1.25 4.21
C SER A 176 -1.58 -0.10 3.80
N ILE A 177 -1.04 -1.20 4.33
CA ILE A 177 -1.60 -2.55 4.17
C ILE A 177 -1.71 -3.15 5.56
N ASN A 178 -2.92 -3.54 5.95
CA ASN A 178 -3.23 -4.17 7.22
C ASN A 178 -3.69 -5.60 6.98
N ALA A 179 -2.86 -6.55 7.36
CA ALA A 179 -3.14 -7.97 7.27
C ALA A 179 -3.80 -8.45 8.57
N LEU A 180 -4.91 -9.17 8.46
CA LEU A 180 -5.68 -9.64 9.61
C LEU A 180 -5.97 -11.14 9.49
N PRO A 181 -6.02 -11.88 10.61
CA PRO A 181 -6.40 -13.29 10.58
C PRO A 181 -7.81 -13.47 10.02
N VAL A 182 -7.96 -14.36 9.03
CA VAL A 182 -9.29 -14.66 8.44
C VAL A 182 -10.31 -15.18 9.46
N ALA A 183 -9.83 -15.82 10.55
CA ALA A 183 -10.68 -16.28 11.64
C ALA A 183 -11.52 -15.15 12.28
N LEU A 184 -11.03 -13.91 12.26
CA LEU A 184 -11.74 -12.75 12.82
C LEU A 184 -13.10 -12.52 12.13
N LEU A 185 -13.23 -12.86 10.84
CA LEU A 185 -14.49 -12.75 10.10
C LEU A 185 -15.59 -13.66 10.67
N GLY A 186 -15.23 -14.73 11.38
CA GLY A 186 -16.16 -15.66 12.02
C GLY A 186 -16.47 -15.35 13.48
N GLU A 187 -15.78 -14.39 14.10
CA GLU A 187 -15.87 -14.10 15.54
C GLU A 187 -16.91 -13.01 15.90
N GLY A 188 -17.65 -12.52 14.91
CA GLY A 188 -18.65 -11.45 15.07
C GLY A 188 -18.22 -10.15 14.42
N MET A 189 -18.73 -9.03 14.93
CA MET A 189 -18.41 -7.71 14.38
C MET A 189 -16.97 -7.32 14.71
N GLN A 190 -16.16 -7.13 13.68
CA GLN A 190 -14.78 -6.69 13.77
C GLN A 190 -14.67 -5.24 13.32
N SER A 191 -14.02 -4.40 14.13
CA SER A 191 -13.77 -3.01 13.78
C SER A 191 -12.33 -2.86 13.29
N VAL A 192 -12.16 -2.31 12.08
CA VAL A 192 -10.85 -1.90 11.56
C VAL A 192 -10.82 -0.36 11.55
N PRO A 193 -10.08 0.29 12.47
CA PRO A 193 -10.05 1.75 12.53
C PRO A 193 -9.42 2.34 11.28
N LEU A 194 -10.21 3.11 10.53
CA LEU A 194 -9.71 3.95 9.44
C LEU A 194 -9.30 5.31 10.00
N SER A 195 -8.33 5.95 9.35
CA SER A 195 -7.90 7.27 9.74
C SER A 195 -7.56 8.11 8.52
N PHE A 196 -8.02 9.36 8.54
CA PHE A 196 -7.98 10.30 7.45
C PHE A 196 -7.53 11.67 7.97
N ILE A 197 -6.57 12.30 7.29
CA ILE A 197 -6.30 13.73 7.43
C ILE A 197 -6.16 14.39 6.07
N CYS A 198 -6.51 15.67 6.02
CA CYS A 198 -6.45 16.47 4.80
C CYS A 198 -5.93 17.89 5.09
N SER A 199 -5.57 18.62 4.04
CA SER A 199 -5.02 19.97 4.15
C SER A 199 -6.04 21.10 3.94
N ALA A 200 -7.26 20.78 3.54
CA ALA A 200 -8.31 21.77 3.27
C ALA A 200 -9.70 21.22 3.58
N THR A 201 -10.57 22.10 4.09
CA THR A 201 -11.99 21.80 4.26
C THR A 201 -12.65 21.68 2.89
N ALA A 202 -13.01 20.46 2.49
CA ALA A 202 -13.55 20.15 1.18
C ALA A 202 -14.35 18.85 1.20
N GLU A 203 -15.00 18.56 0.09
CA GLU A 203 -15.65 17.26 -0.12
C GLU A 203 -14.60 16.21 -0.50
N TYR A 204 -14.65 15.07 0.18
CA TYR A 204 -13.86 13.88 -0.09
C TYR A 204 -14.79 12.68 -0.29
N THR A 205 -14.35 11.72 -1.11
CA THR A 205 -15.08 10.48 -1.35
C THR A 205 -14.17 9.29 -1.07
N MET A 206 -14.60 8.42 -0.17
CA MET A 206 -14.05 7.07 0.00
C MET A 206 -14.75 6.12 -0.98
N SER A 207 -13.96 5.35 -1.71
CA SER A 207 -14.39 4.31 -2.62
C SER A 207 -13.86 2.97 -2.16
N PHE A 208 -14.75 1.98 -2.09
CA PHE A 208 -14.45 0.64 -1.58
C PHE A 208 -14.52 -0.37 -2.72
N PHE A 209 -13.43 -1.12 -2.91
CA PHE A 209 -13.26 -2.10 -3.97
C PHE A 209 -12.97 -3.48 -3.39
N ASP A 210 -13.10 -4.50 -4.25
CA ASP A 210 -12.84 -5.90 -3.95
C ASP A 210 -13.78 -6.46 -2.84
N ILE A 211 -14.91 -5.81 -2.57
CA ILE A 211 -15.96 -6.29 -1.64
C ILE A 211 -16.50 -7.66 -2.07
N GLU A 212 -16.54 -7.90 -3.38
CA GLU A 212 -16.93 -9.17 -3.98
C GLU A 212 -15.94 -10.31 -3.73
N SER A 213 -14.76 -10.01 -3.16
CA SER A 213 -13.77 -11.02 -2.79
C SER A 213 -14.09 -11.74 -1.48
N PHE A 214 -15.04 -11.21 -0.70
CA PHE A 214 -15.53 -11.81 0.53
C PHE A 214 -16.62 -12.85 0.25
N ASP A 215 -16.75 -13.81 1.15
CA ASP A 215 -17.82 -14.82 1.07
C ASP A 215 -19.21 -14.16 1.06
N ILE A 216 -20.15 -14.82 0.36
CA ILE A 216 -21.52 -14.33 0.28
C ILE A 216 -22.15 -14.25 1.68
N GLY A 217 -22.70 -13.08 2.01
CA GLY A 217 -23.29 -12.82 3.32
C GLY A 217 -22.34 -12.16 4.32
N THR A 218 -21.06 -11.95 3.99
CA THR A 218 -20.21 -11.04 4.76
C THR A 218 -20.71 -9.61 4.62
N GLU A 219 -21.15 -9.03 5.74
CA GLU A 219 -21.58 -7.65 5.79
C GLU A 219 -20.40 -6.74 6.15
N ILE A 220 -20.20 -5.70 5.36
CA ILE A 220 -19.15 -4.70 5.56
C ILE A 220 -19.84 -3.35 5.75
N TRP A 221 -19.55 -2.70 6.88
CA TRP A 221 -20.20 -1.46 7.28
C TRP A 221 -19.16 -0.37 7.56
N LEU A 222 -19.51 0.87 7.24
CA LEU A 222 -18.76 2.06 7.58
C LEU A 222 -19.54 2.89 8.60
N GLU A 223 -18.84 3.34 9.64
CA GLU A 223 -19.32 4.32 10.62
C GLU A 223 -18.44 5.57 10.51
N ASP A 224 -19.05 6.73 10.26
CA ASP A 224 -18.40 8.04 10.47
C ASP A 224 -18.71 8.47 11.91
N LYS A 225 -17.69 8.52 12.75
CA LYS A 225 -17.74 8.88 14.17
C LYS A 225 -17.96 10.37 14.41
N LEU A 226 -17.68 11.24 13.43
CA LEU A 226 -18.02 12.67 13.53
C LEU A 226 -19.52 12.88 13.46
N THR A 227 -20.21 12.21 12.53
CA THR A 227 -21.68 12.26 12.46
C THR A 227 -22.32 11.37 13.52
N GLY A 228 -21.74 10.19 13.76
CA GLY A 228 -22.20 9.15 14.68
C GLY A 228 -23.52 8.49 14.27
N GLY A 229 -23.74 7.26 14.72
CA GLY A 229 -25.06 6.62 14.75
C GLY A 229 -25.61 6.04 13.44
N ASP A 230 -25.11 6.50 12.27
CA ASP A 230 -25.55 6.01 10.96
C ASP A 230 -24.49 5.07 10.35
N TRP A 231 -24.83 3.78 10.25
CA TRP A 231 -24.00 2.76 9.60
C TRP A 231 -24.33 2.66 8.11
N VAL A 232 -23.31 2.78 7.26
CA VAL A 232 -23.44 2.66 5.80
C VAL A 232 -23.01 1.27 5.36
N SER A 233 -23.93 0.50 4.75
CA SER A 233 -23.59 -0.81 4.19
C SER A 233 -22.80 -0.65 2.90
N LEU A 234 -21.52 -1.04 2.93
CA LEU A 234 -20.63 -0.95 1.78
C LEU A 234 -20.97 -1.98 0.70
N ASN A 235 -21.64 -3.08 1.06
CA ASN A 235 -22.14 -4.07 0.11
C ASN A 235 -23.15 -3.48 -0.89
N THR A 236 -23.88 -2.43 -0.51
CA THR A 236 -24.89 -1.77 -1.35
C THR A 236 -24.50 -0.36 -1.76
N GLN A 237 -23.68 0.31 -0.95
CA GLN A 237 -23.20 1.65 -1.19
C GLN A 237 -21.67 1.69 -1.01
N PRO A 238 -20.89 1.29 -2.04
CA PRO A 238 -19.43 1.23 -1.97
C PRO A 238 -18.76 2.61 -2.12
N LEU A 239 -19.53 3.70 -1.99
CA LEU A 239 -19.07 5.09 -2.09
C LEU A 239 -19.61 5.87 -0.90
N TYR A 240 -18.71 6.55 -0.19
CA TYR A 240 -19.06 7.41 0.93
C TYR A 240 -18.45 8.80 0.74
N THR A 241 -19.30 9.82 0.66
CA THR A 241 -18.90 11.21 0.45
C THR A 241 -19.15 12.01 1.71
N PHE A 242 -18.16 12.79 2.13
CA PHE A 242 -18.20 13.58 3.36
C PHE A 242 -17.41 14.88 3.21
N THR A 243 -17.71 15.87 4.05
CA THR A 243 -16.89 17.07 4.18
C THR A 243 -15.78 16.80 5.19
N GLY A 244 -14.54 16.70 4.72
CA GLY A 244 -13.35 16.56 5.56
C GLY A 244 -12.73 17.91 5.86
N SER A 245 -12.14 18.07 7.05
CA SER A 245 -11.47 19.29 7.51
C SER A 245 -10.13 18.97 8.19
N PRO A 246 -9.11 19.85 8.11
CA PRO A 246 -7.86 19.68 8.87
C PRO A 246 -8.03 19.67 10.39
N ASP A 247 -9.16 20.21 10.87
CA ASP A 247 -9.49 20.30 12.30
C ASP A 247 -10.19 19.03 12.83
N ASP A 248 -10.53 18.08 11.96
CA ASP A 248 -11.19 16.86 12.38
C ASP A 248 -10.22 15.90 13.09
N ALA A 249 -10.75 15.10 14.01
CA ALA A 249 -10.01 13.96 14.54
C ALA A 249 -9.67 12.99 13.39
N ALA A 250 -8.46 12.43 13.40
CA ALA A 250 -8.02 11.55 12.32
C ALA A 250 -8.88 10.29 12.20
N ASP A 251 -9.42 9.78 13.31
CA ASP A 251 -10.23 8.57 13.38
C ASP A 251 -11.75 8.84 13.30
N ARG A 252 -12.11 10.01 12.78
CA ARG A 252 -13.49 10.38 12.48
C ARG A 252 -14.18 9.35 11.59
#